data_AF-A0A2V9NXL8-F1
#
_entry.id   AF-A0A2V9NXL8-F1
#
_cell.length_a   1.000
_cell.length_b   1.000
_cell.length_c   1.000
_cell.angle_alpha   90.00
_cell.angle_beta   90.00
_cell.angle_gamma   90.00
#
_symmetry.space_group_name_H-M   'P 1'
#
loop_
_entity.id
_entity.type
_entity.pdbx_description
1 polymer ?
#
loop_
_entity_poly.entity_id
_entity_poly.type
_entity_poly.pdbx_seq_one_letter_code
_entity_poly.pdbx_strand_id
1 'polypeptide(L)'
;MAEVLIAVFLLSQTRISSYGGRVGFIMLVGLAAVITTNVSYWNWYGFPGNYTLAYMFTGFMGYLFAGMVAAKALGKYAPVALSRAA
;
A
#
# COMPACT_ATOMS: atom_id res chain seq x y z
N MET A 1 6.20 1.44 7.86
CA MET A 1 4.93 0.71 7.66
C MET A 1 3.70 1.43 8.20
N ALA A 2 3.83 2.45 9.06
CA ALA A 2 2.68 3.25 9.49
C ALA A 2 1.97 3.94 8.30
N GLU A 3 2.69 4.22 7.22
CA GLU A 3 2.20 4.80 5.96
C GLU A 3 1.12 3.92 5.31
N VAL A 4 1.10 2.62 5.57
CA VAL A 4 0.04 1.71 5.12
C VAL A 4 -1.32 2.12 5.69
N LEU A 5 -1.38 2.55 6.95
CA LEU A 5 -2.63 2.96 7.57
C LEU A 5 -3.19 4.21 6.89
N ILE A 6 -2.31 5.15 6.56
CA ILE A 6 -2.65 6.34 5.78
C ILE A 6 -3.13 5.92 4.38
N ALA A 7 -2.43 4.99 3.73
CA ALA A 7 -2.81 4.48 2.42
C ALA A 7 -4.20 3.80 2.44
N VAL A 8 -4.50 3.02 3.47
CA VAL A 8 -5.82 2.37 3.66
C VAL A 8 -6.90 3.41 3.95
N PHE A 9 -6.60 4.43 4.75
CA PHE A 9 -7.49 5.55 4.97
C PHE A 9 -7.82 6.25 3.64
N LEU A 10 -6.80 6.62 2.85
CA LEU A 10 -6.99 7.23 1.54
C LEU A 10 -7.78 6.33 0.59
N LEU A 11 -7.47 5.03 0.57
CA LEU A 11 -8.21 4.04 -0.22
C LEU A 11 -9.71 4.04 0.12
N SER A 12 -10.06 4.17 1.41
CA SER A 12 -11.45 4.22 1.84
C SER A 12 -12.21 5.46 1.37
N GLN A 13 -11.49 6.54 1.02
CA GLN A 13 -12.07 7.76 0.45
C GLN A 13 -12.23 7.69 -1.08
N THR A 14 -11.68 6.66 -1.73
CA THR A 14 -11.80 6.48 -3.19
C THR A 14 -13.08 5.75 -3.58
N ARG A 15 -13.49 5.88 -4.85
CA ARG A 15 -14.58 5.09 -5.45
C ARG A 15 -14.14 3.74 -6.01
N ILE A 16 -12.94 3.27 -5.65
CA ILE A 16 -12.38 2.02 -6.17
C ILE A 16 -13.14 0.84 -5.54
N SER A 17 -13.98 0.18 -6.35
CA SER A 17 -14.85 -0.91 -5.91
C SER A 17 -14.23 -2.29 -6.12
N SER A 18 -13.41 -2.47 -7.15
CA SER A 18 -12.83 -3.76 -7.48
C SER A 18 -11.72 -4.16 -6.50
N TYR A 19 -11.65 -5.44 -6.15
CA TYR A 19 -10.60 -5.98 -5.29
C TYR A 19 -9.21 -5.68 -5.89
N GLY A 20 -9.01 -5.95 -7.17
CA GLY A 20 -7.76 -5.68 -7.88
C GLY A 20 -7.39 -4.19 -7.87
N GLY A 21 -8.35 -3.28 -8.05
CA GLY A 21 -8.09 -1.85 -7.96
C GLY A 21 -7.64 -1.41 -6.57
N ARG A 22 -8.25 -1.97 -5.51
CA ARG A 22 -7.89 -1.68 -4.12
C ARG A 22 -6.49 -2.17 -3.76
N VAL A 23 -6.15 -3.39 -4.18
CA VAL A 23 -4.79 -3.94 -4.01
C VAL A 23 -3.78 -3.11 -4.80
N GLY A 24 -4.08 -2.81 -6.07
CA GLY A 24 -3.23 -2.00 -6.94
C GLY A 24 -2.95 -0.61 -6.37
N PHE A 25 -3.95 0.05 -5.78
CA PHE A 25 -3.78 1.34 -5.11
C PHE A 25 -2.72 1.28 -3.99
N ILE A 26 -2.86 0.34 -3.06
CA ILE A 26 -1.90 0.18 -1.94
C ILE A 26 -0.51 -0.25 -2.45
N MET A 27 -0.47 -1.09 -3.48
CA MET A 27 0.78 -1.54 -4.12
C MET A 27 1.54 -0.37 -4.75
N LEU A 28 0.87 0.55 -5.45
CA LEU A 28 1.50 1.74 -6.02
C LEU A 28 2.03 2.70 -4.95
N VAL A 29 1.27 2.89 -3.85
CA VAL A 29 1.73 3.67 -2.69
C VAL A 29 2.98 3.03 -2.07
N GLY A 30 2.97 1.70 -1.90
CA GLY A 30 4.11 0.95 -1.40
C GLY A 30 5.33 1.04 -2.29
N LEU A 31 5.14 0.95 -3.61
CA LEU A 31 6.21 1.10 -4.60
C LEU A 31 6.87 2.49 -4.49
N ALA A 32 6.04 3.54 -4.44
CA ALA A 32 6.54 4.90 -4.25
C ALA A 32 7.32 5.02 -2.93
N ALA A 33 6.79 4.49 -1.83
CA ALA A 33 7.43 4.53 -0.52
C ALA A 33 8.80 3.82 -0.50
N VAL A 34 8.91 2.62 -1.08
CA VAL A 34 10.20 1.89 -1.05
C VAL A 34 11.23 2.54 -1.98
N ILE A 35 10.83 3.15 -3.09
CA ILE A 35 11.75 3.86 -3.98
C ILE A 35 12.29 5.11 -3.28
N THR A 36 11.41 5.96 -2.75
CA THR A 36 11.82 7.25 -2.17
C THR A 36 12.68 7.10 -0.92
N THR A 37 12.54 5.99 -0.18
CA THR A 37 13.28 5.76 1.07
C THR A 37 14.59 4.99 0.88
N ASN A 38 14.71 4.16 -0.15
CA ASN A 38 15.85 3.22 -0.26
C ASN A 38 16.78 3.47 -1.45
N VAL A 39 16.36 4.19 -2.50
CA VAL A 39 17.28 4.52 -3.62
C VAL A 39 18.51 5.27 -3.12
N SER A 40 18.35 6.04 -2.04
CA SER A 40 19.44 6.74 -1.36
C SER A 40 20.56 5.83 -0.89
N TYR A 41 20.23 4.58 -0.52
CA TYR A 41 21.20 3.61 -0.03
C TYR A 41 22.19 3.22 -1.12
N TRP A 42 21.67 3.02 -2.33
CA TRP A 42 22.50 2.70 -3.49
C TRP A 42 23.25 3.94 -4.01
N ASN A 43 22.58 5.10 -4.10
CA ASN A 43 23.16 6.29 -4.74
C ASN A 43 24.15 7.05 -3.86
N TRP A 44 23.84 7.26 -2.57
CA TRP A 44 24.64 8.13 -1.69
C TRP A 44 25.37 7.37 -0.60
N TYR A 45 24.77 6.32 -0.04
CA TYR A 45 25.39 5.59 1.08
C TYR A 45 26.28 4.43 0.62
N GLY A 46 26.40 4.19 -0.69
CA GLY A 46 27.32 3.21 -1.26
C GLY A 46 26.96 1.75 -0.98
N PHE A 47 25.70 1.48 -0.60
CA PHE A 47 25.24 0.10 -0.39
C PHE A 47 25.19 -0.67 -1.72
N PRO A 48 25.50 -1.97 -1.70
CA PRO A 48 25.35 -2.82 -2.88
C PRO A 48 23.93 -2.78 -3.47
N GLY A 49 23.82 -2.71 -4.79
CA GLY A 49 22.52 -2.64 -5.47
C GLY A 49 21.63 -3.86 -5.20
N ASN A 50 22.21 -5.05 -5.08
CA ASN A 50 21.49 -6.28 -4.71
C ASN A 50 20.90 -6.21 -3.29
N TYR A 51 21.63 -5.64 -2.33
CA TYR A 51 21.13 -5.40 -0.98
C TYR A 51 19.94 -4.44 -0.99
N THR A 52 20.10 -3.29 -1.66
CA THR A 52 19.05 -2.27 -1.75
C THR A 52 17.79 -2.81 -2.43
N LEU A 53 17.94 -3.56 -3.52
CA LEU A 53 16.82 -4.22 -4.20
C LEU A 53 16.12 -5.24 -3.32
N ALA A 54 16.87 -6.09 -2.60
CA ALA A 54 16.29 -7.08 -1.69
C ALA A 54 15.52 -6.41 -0.54
N TYR A 55 16.06 -5.32 0.00
CA TYR A 55 15.42 -4.55 1.07
C TYR A 55 14.14 -3.85 0.59
N MET A 56 14.18 -3.21 -0.58
CA MET A 56 13.01 -2.63 -1.25
C MET A 56 11.95 -3.69 -1.54
N PHE A 57 12.36 -4.86 -2.05
CA PHE A 57 11.46 -5.96 -2.34
C PHE A 57 10.74 -6.45 -1.08
N THR A 58 11.46 -6.64 0.02
CA THR A 58 10.89 -7.07 1.30
C THR A 58 9.88 -6.04 1.82
N GLY A 59 10.24 -4.74 1.77
CA GLY A 59 9.32 -3.66 2.13
C GLY A 59 8.08 -3.64 1.25
N PHE A 60 8.25 -3.80 -0.06
CA PHE A 60 7.19 -3.81 -1.06
C PHE A 60 6.21 -4.98 -0.86
N MET A 61 6.71 -6.18 -0.53
CA MET A 61 5.88 -7.32 -0.16
C MET A 61 4.99 -7.02 1.05
N GLY A 62 5.49 -6.25 2.03
CA GLY A 62 4.68 -5.78 3.16
C GLY A 62 3.45 -4.98 2.72
N TYR A 63 3.62 -4.04 1.79
CA TYR A 63 2.51 -3.27 1.22
C TYR A 63 1.56 -4.14 0.38
N LEU A 64 2.08 -5.10 -0.38
CA LEU A 64 1.25 -6.03 -1.15
C LEU A 64 0.32 -6.84 -0.24
N PHE A 65 0.87 -7.48 0.80
CA PHE A 65 0.07 -8.28 1.75
C PHE A 65 -0.93 -7.41 2.52
N ALA A 66 -0.51 -6.23 2.97
CA ALA A 66 -1.41 -5.29 3.63
C ALA A 66 -2.53 -4.83 2.69
N GLY A 67 -2.23 -4.58 1.41
CA GLY A 67 -3.21 -4.21 0.39
C GLY A 67 -4.26 -5.29 0.16
N MET A 68 -3.87 -6.56 0.14
CA MET A 68 -4.81 -7.69 0.05
C MET A 68 -5.74 -7.77 1.27
N VAL A 69 -5.19 -7.60 2.47
CA VAL A 69 -5.98 -7.59 3.72
C VAL A 69 -6.95 -6.40 3.72
N ALA A 70 -6.47 -5.20 3.40
CA ALA A 70 -7.27 -3.98 3.35
C ALA A 70 -8.38 -4.04 2.29
N ALA A 71 -8.07 -4.52 1.09
CA ALA A 71 -9.04 -4.67 0.01
C ALA A 71 -10.17 -5.62 0.40
N LYS A 72 -9.83 -6.73 1.07
CA LYS A 72 -10.80 -7.71 1.60
C LYS A 72 -11.62 -7.13 2.76
N ALA A 73 -10.98 -6.39 3.67
CA ALA A 73 -11.67 -5.73 4.77
C ALA A 73 -12.69 -4.69 4.27
N LEU A 74 -12.26 -3.75 3.44
CA LEU A 74 -13.13 -2.73 2.83
C LEU A 74 -14.20 -3.32 1.92
N GLY A 75 -14.01 -4.54 1.41
CA GLY A 75 -15.03 -5.27 0.64
C GLY A 75 -16.24 -5.66 1.49
N LYS A 76 -16.01 -5.94 2.77
CA LYS A 76 -17.06 -6.34 3.72
C LYS A 76 -17.82 -5.15 4.31
N TYR A 77 -17.24 -3.95 4.31
CA TYR A 77 -17.78 -2.77 5.00
C TYR A 77 -18.26 -1.65 4.05
N ALA A 78 -18.67 -1.99 2.83
CA ALA A 78 -19.40 -1.06 1.95
C ALA A 78 -20.59 -0.42 2.72
N PRO A 79 -20.84 0.88 2.54
CA PRO A 79 -21.17 1.78 3.64
C PRO A 79 -22.51 1.49 4.34
N VAL A 80 -22.45 1.34 5.66
CA VAL A 80 -23.55 1.47 6.62
C VAL A 80 -24.28 2.84 6.52
N ALA A 81 -23.71 3.81 5.79
CA ALA A 81 -24.30 5.13 5.58
C ALA A 81 -25.68 5.11 4.90
N LEU A 82 -26.00 4.08 4.11
CA LEU A 82 -27.33 3.93 3.49
C LEU A 82 -28.39 3.29 4.41
N SER A 83 -28.00 2.65 5.52
CA SER A 83 -28.93 1.99 6.45
C SER A 83 -29.51 2.93 7.51
N ARG A 84 -28.94 4.12 7.70
CA ARG A 84 -29.39 5.09 8.70
C ARG A 84 -30.29 6.20 8.14
N ALA A 85 -30.60 6.13 6.84
CA ALA A 85 -31.39 7.13 6.12
C ALA A 85 -32.69 6.55 5.54
N ALA A 86 -33.05 5.30 5.89
CA ALA A 86 -34.26 4.62 5.47
C ALA A 86 -35.20 4.38 6.67
#